data_AF-A0ABD0AH04-F1
#
_entry.id   AF-A0ABD0AH04-F1
#
_cell.length_a   1.000
_cell.length_b   1.000
_cell.length_c   1.000
_cell.angle_alpha   90.00
_cell.angle_beta   90.00
_cell.angle_gamma   90.00
#
_symmetry.space_group_name_H-M   'P 1'
#
loop_
_entity.id
_entity.type
_entity.pdbx_description
1 polymer ?
#
loop_
_entity_poly.entity_id
_entity_poly.type
_entity_poly.pdbx_seq_one_letter_code
_entity_poly.pdbx_strand_id
1 'polypeptide(L)'
;MINWNVTYKVEAAERHFAKLTNPMDTSKIVLPDHWNEVRKMILREWNDACEESRFNSSYNYEFDVVFGIKLYQLLNEKIGFTNRVASDDNVWRSLSLKVVPDLVIKRYGLKPEHFYKMSKRIWLKNIWWYIRLAWEGNAEETKRLLSKYSTDTILQLVERSGLGYYVSVDHEILKKLGNIEDRSNLRSVLRFVLKLNTAWLATTSPELYEGGVQGYVADLFDVVYREKDENDDILRELFK
;
A
#
# COMPACT_ATOMS: atom_id res chain seq x y z
N MET A 1 5.14 -23.99 -4.91
CA MET A 1 5.62 -22.66 -4.47
C MET A 1 5.94 -21.85 -5.72
N ILE A 2 5.47 -20.60 -5.83
CA ILE A 2 5.67 -19.78 -7.03
C ILE A 2 7.10 -19.27 -7.07
N ASN A 3 7.73 -19.31 -8.24
CA ASN A 3 9.01 -18.65 -8.45
C ASN A 3 8.79 -17.16 -8.71
N TRP A 4 9.07 -16.34 -7.68
CA TRP A 4 8.93 -14.88 -7.73
C TRP A 4 10.13 -14.17 -8.37
N ASN A 5 11.14 -14.89 -8.86
CA ASN A 5 12.28 -14.30 -9.55
C ASN A 5 11.88 -13.86 -10.97
N VAL A 6 11.17 -12.74 -11.05
CA VAL A 6 10.63 -12.20 -12.29
C VAL A 6 11.52 -11.05 -12.77
N THR A 7 12.16 -11.22 -13.93
CA THR A 7 12.84 -10.11 -14.60
C THR A 7 11.89 -9.43 -15.57
N TYR A 8 11.35 -8.26 -15.20
CA TYR A 8 10.41 -7.52 -16.02
C TYR A 8 10.59 -6.00 -15.89
N LYS A 9 11.65 -5.52 -16.55
CA LYS A 9 12.09 -4.12 -16.52
C LYS A 9 11.07 -3.15 -17.14
N VAL A 10 11.24 -1.87 -16.84
CA VAL A 10 10.33 -0.78 -17.23
C VAL A 10 10.16 -0.72 -18.76
N GLU A 11 11.22 -0.93 -19.53
CA GLU A 11 11.19 -0.85 -21.00
C GLU A 11 10.36 -1.99 -21.60
N ALA A 12 10.42 -3.18 -21.00
CA ALA A 12 9.58 -4.31 -21.41
C ALA A 12 8.11 -4.07 -21.01
N ALA A 13 7.89 -3.48 -19.84
CA ALA A 13 6.58 -3.10 -19.35
C ALA A 13 5.90 -2.05 -20.26
N GLU A 14 6.64 -1.03 -20.69
CA GLU A 14 6.18 0.00 -21.63
C GLU A 14 5.74 -0.59 -22.97
N ARG A 15 6.58 -1.45 -23.58
CA ARG A 15 6.23 -2.12 -24.84
C ARG A 15 5.00 -3.02 -24.73
N HIS A 16 4.78 -3.64 -23.59
CA HIS A 16 3.59 -4.46 -23.36
C HIS A 16 2.36 -3.58 -23.14
N PHE A 17 2.47 -2.53 -22.33
CA PHE A 17 1.38 -1.58 -22.08
C PHE A 17 0.86 -0.96 -23.38
N ALA A 18 1.74 -0.62 -24.32
CA ALA A 18 1.36 -0.08 -25.63
C ALA A 18 0.47 -1.03 -26.48
N LYS A 19 0.40 -2.32 -26.13
CA LYS A 19 -0.43 -3.32 -26.80
C LYS A 19 -1.78 -3.56 -26.09
N LEU A 20 -1.98 -3.00 -24.90
CA LEU A 20 -3.22 -3.18 -24.15
C LEU A 20 -4.36 -2.36 -24.77
N THR A 21 -5.57 -2.88 -24.65
CA THR A 21 -6.80 -2.23 -25.12
C THR A 21 -7.75 -2.02 -23.96
N ASN A 22 -8.66 -1.04 -24.07
CA ASN A 22 -9.77 -0.85 -23.14
C ASN A 22 -11.10 -0.87 -23.91
N PRO A 23 -11.94 -1.91 -23.76
CA PRO A 23 -11.80 -3.03 -22.84
C PRO A 23 -10.65 -3.98 -23.22
N MET A 24 -10.13 -4.71 -22.23
CA MET A 24 -9.08 -5.70 -22.43
C MET A 24 -9.69 -7.01 -22.93
N ASP A 25 -9.19 -7.51 -24.06
CA ASP A 25 -9.51 -8.85 -24.54
C ASP A 25 -8.73 -9.90 -23.74
N THR A 26 -9.39 -10.52 -22.77
CA THR A 26 -8.76 -11.49 -21.85
C THR A 26 -8.33 -12.78 -22.56
N SER A 27 -8.86 -13.08 -23.75
CA SER A 27 -8.44 -14.25 -24.54
C SER A 27 -6.99 -14.13 -25.04
N LYS A 28 -6.47 -12.90 -25.14
CA LYS A 28 -5.08 -12.62 -25.53
C LYS A 28 -4.07 -12.78 -24.38
N ILE A 29 -4.55 -13.03 -23.16
CA ILE A 29 -3.69 -13.22 -21.98
C ILE A 29 -3.19 -14.67 -21.98
N VAL A 30 -1.96 -14.86 -22.47
CA VAL A 30 -1.29 -16.16 -22.47
C VAL A 30 -0.23 -16.18 -21.37
N LEU A 31 -0.40 -17.09 -20.40
CA LEU A 31 0.48 -17.25 -19.24
C LEU A 31 0.93 -18.71 -19.11
N PRO A 32 2.10 -18.97 -18.50
CA PRO A 32 2.46 -20.30 -18.01
C PRO A 32 1.45 -20.80 -16.96
N ASP A 33 1.30 -22.12 -16.82
CA ASP A 33 0.30 -22.75 -15.94
C ASP A 33 0.29 -22.19 -14.51
N HIS A 34 1.46 -22.04 -13.89
CA HIS A 34 1.55 -21.49 -12.53
C HIS A 34 1.02 -20.05 -12.43
N TRP A 35 1.23 -19.21 -13.44
CA TRP A 35 0.68 -17.84 -13.47
C TRP A 35 -0.80 -17.82 -13.84
N ASN A 36 -1.29 -18.79 -14.62
CA ASN A 36 -2.72 -18.96 -14.86
C ASN A 36 -3.47 -19.29 -13.56
N GLU A 37 -2.91 -20.16 -12.72
CA GLU A 37 -3.51 -20.46 -11.41
C GLU A 37 -3.53 -19.22 -10.50
N VAL A 38 -2.44 -18.45 -10.46
CA VAL A 38 -2.42 -17.16 -9.75
C VAL A 38 -3.51 -16.22 -10.25
N ARG A 39 -3.63 -16.08 -11.59
CA ARG A 39 -4.65 -15.23 -12.20
C ARG A 39 -6.05 -15.67 -11.77
N LYS A 40 -6.36 -16.97 -11.83
CA LYS A 40 -7.67 -17.52 -11.40
C LYS A 40 -7.96 -17.20 -9.94
N MET A 41 -6.97 -17.36 -9.06
CA MET A 41 -7.11 -17.03 -7.64
C MET A 41 -7.39 -15.54 -7.44
N ILE A 42 -6.61 -14.65 -8.08
CA ILE A 42 -6.82 -13.19 -7.97
C ILE A 42 -8.20 -12.80 -8.52
N LEU A 43 -8.63 -13.37 -9.65
CA LEU A 43 -9.95 -13.10 -10.23
C LEU A 43 -11.09 -13.52 -9.30
N ARG A 44 -10.94 -14.64 -8.60
CA ARG A 44 -11.90 -15.07 -7.58
C ARG A 44 -11.99 -14.05 -6.45
N GLU A 45 -10.86 -13.71 -5.84
CA GLU A 45 -10.82 -12.72 -4.74
C GLU A 45 -11.33 -11.33 -5.19
N TRP A 46 -11.10 -10.95 -6.46
CA TRP A 46 -11.64 -9.73 -7.05
C TRP A 46 -13.17 -9.77 -7.15
N ASN A 47 -13.75 -10.88 -7.63
CA ASN A 47 -15.20 -11.02 -7.76
C ASN A 47 -15.88 -11.01 -6.39
N ASP A 48 -15.33 -11.76 -5.43
CA ASP A 48 -15.81 -11.78 -4.05
C ASP A 48 -15.76 -10.37 -3.43
N ALA A 49 -14.68 -9.60 -3.69
CA ALA A 49 -14.57 -8.21 -3.24
C ALA A 49 -15.58 -7.27 -3.91
N CYS A 50 -15.87 -7.47 -5.21
CA CYS A 50 -16.88 -6.71 -5.93
C CYS A 50 -18.27 -6.91 -5.33
N GLU A 51 -18.61 -8.14 -4.96
CA GLU A 51 -19.87 -8.50 -4.32
C GLU A 51 -19.98 -7.88 -2.92
N GLU A 52 -18.95 -8.05 -2.09
CA GLU A 52 -18.93 -7.55 -0.70
C GLU A 52 -19.05 -6.01 -0.65
N SER A 53 -18.34 -5.30 -1.53
CA SER A 53 -18.29 -3.84 -1.53
C SER A 53 -19.33 -3.18 -2.44
N ARG A 54 -20.23 -3.95 -3.09
CA ARG A 54 -21.22 -3.43 -4.07
C ARG A 54 -20.58 -2.55 -5.16
N PHE A 55 -19.44 -2.99 -5.69
CA PHE A 55 -18.60 -2.18 -6.59
C PHE A 55 -19.36 -1.77 -7.87
N ASN A 56 -19.52 -0.46 -8.09
CA ASN A 56 -20.25 0.12 -9.22
C ASN A 56 -19.38 0.99 -10.16
N SER A 57 -18.06 0.77 -10.17
CA SER A 57 -17.09 1.25 -11.17
C SER A 57 -16.54 2.68 -11.10
N SER A 58 -16.75 3.48 -10.04
CA SER A 58 -16.17 4.84 -10.01
C SER A 58 -15.42 5.24 -8.73
N TYR A 59 -15.93 5.03 -7.52
CA TYR A 59 -15.14 5.29 -6.30
C TYR A 59 -15.57 4.35 -5.20
N ASN A 60 -14.70 3.40 -4.84
CA ASN A 60 -14.94 2.67 -3.61
C ASN A 60 -13.64 2.38 -2.85
N TYR A 61 -13.32 3.25 -1.90
CA TYR A 61 -12.28 3.01 -0.91
C TYR A 61 -12.50 1.66 -0.20
N GLU A 62 -13.76 1.32 0.07
CA GLU A 62 -14.15 0.04 0.66
C GLU A 62 -13.73 -1.13 -0.24
N PHE A 63 -13.90 -1.00 -1.57
CA PHE A 63 -13.41 -2.02 -2.50
C PHE A 63 -11.89 -2.19 -2.40
N ASP A 64 -11.12 -1.10 -2.41
CA ASP A 64 -9.65 -1.20 -2.31
C ASP A 64 -9.20 -1.82 -0.98
N VAL A 65 -9.91 -1.56 0.12
CA VAL A 65 -9.67 -2.21 1.42
C VAL A 65 -10.01 -3.70 1.37
N VAL A 66 -11.22 -4.05 0.92
CA VAL A 66 -11.69 -5.44 0.87
C VAL A 66 -10.83 -6.27 -0.07
N PHE A 67 -10.63 -5.80 -1.30
CA PHE A 67 -9.79 -6.47 -2.28
C PHE A 67 -8.33 -6.52 -1.83
N GLY A 68 -7.82 -5.44 -1.22
CA GLY A 68 -6.48 -5.41 -0.64
C GLY A 68 -6.28 -6.50 0.41
N ILE A 69 -7.24 -6.69 1.33
CA ILE A 69 -7.16 -7.70 2.39
C ILE A 69 -7.12 -9.10 1.76
N LYS A 70 -8.05 -9.38 0.85
CA LYS A 70 -8.10 -10.67 0.16
C LYS A 70 -6.83 -10.95 -0.66
N LEU A 71 -6.33 -9.94 -1.37
CA LEU A 71 -5.09 -10.02 -2.11
C LEU A 71 -3.90 -10.29 -1.17
N TYR A 72 -3.82 -9.58 -0.05
CA TYR A 72 -2.75 -9.76 0.93
C TYR A 72 -2.73 -11.19 1.49
N GLN A 73 -3.88 -11.70 1.93
CA GLN A 73 -4.01 -13.07 2.43
C GLN A 73 -3.69 -14.11 1.35
N LEU A 74 -4.23 -13.92 0.14
CA LEU A 74 -3.92 -14.77 -1.02
C LEU A 74 -2.41 -14.83 -1.27
N LEU A 75 -1.75 -13.67 -1.40
CA LEU A 75 -0.34 -13.58 -1.73
C LEU A 75 0.53 -14.16 -0.58
N ASN A 76 0.28 -13.76 0.66
CA ASN A 76 1.15 -14.12 1.77
C ASN A 76 0.91 -15.54 2.28
N GLU A 77 -0.35 -15.91 2.52
CA GLU A 77 -0.69 -17.17 3.20
C GLU A 77 -0.72 -18.34 2.23
N LYS A 78 -1.24 -18.15 1.00
CA LYS A 78 -1.45 -19.25 0.06
C LYS A 78 -0.28 -19.49 -0.89
N ILE A 79 0.50 -18.45 -1.21
CA ILE A 79 1.53 -18.54 -2.27
C ILE A 79 2.92 -18.04 -1.87
N GLY A 80 3.14 -17.74 -0.58
CA GLY A 80 4.46 -17.49 -0.01
C GLY A 80 5.09 -16.15 -0.39
N PHE A 81 4.28 -15.11 -0.59
CA PHE A 81 4.74 -13.77 -0.89
C PHE A 81 5.36 -13.12 0.35
N THR A 82 6.58 -12.61 0.22
CA THR A 82 7.35 -12.02 1.33
C THR A 82 7.58 -10.53 1.11
N ASN A 83 7.99 -9.79 2.14
CA ASN A 83 8.38 -8.37 1.99
C ASN A 83 9.48 -8.20 0.94
N ARG A 84 10.44 -9.12 0.88
CA ARG A 84 11.51 -9.09 -0.12
C ARG A 84 10.95 -9.13 -1.55
N VAL A 85 9.95 -9.97 -1.79
CA VAL A 85 9.26 -10.05 -3.09
C VAL A 85 8.42 -8.80 -3.32
N ALA A 86 7.69 -8.33 -2.31
CA ALA A 86 6.85 -7.14 -2.37
C ALA A 86 7.62 -5.83 -2.58
N SER A 87 8.92 -5.81 -2.30
CA SER A 87 9.79 -4.67 -2.61
C SER A 87 10.23 -4.63 -4.07
N ASP A 88 10.08 -5.72 -4.85
CA ASP A 88 10.51 -5.78 -6.25
C ASP A 88 9.41 -5.31 -7.21
N ASP A 89 9.65 -4.16 -7.84
CA ASP A 89 8.74 -3.60 -8.85
C ASP A 89 8.56 -4.49 -10.08
N ASN A 90 9.53 -5.33 -10.44
CA ASN A 90 9.39 -6.23 -11.59
C ASN A 90 8.23 -7.21 -11.37
N VAL A 91 8.05 -7.67 -10.13
CA VAL A 91 6.94 -8.56 -9.74
C VAL A 91 5.62 -7.84 -9.92
N TRP A 92 5.50 -6.61 -9.40
CA TRP A 92 4.27 -5.83 -9.51
C TRP A 92 3.93 -5.44 -10.94
N ARG A 93 4.93 -5.07 -11.75
CA ARG A 93 4.74 -4.82 -13.18
C ARG A 93 4.26 -6.08 -13.90
N SER A 94 4.81 -7.24 -13.58
CA SER A 94 4.41 -8.52 -14.17
C SER A 94 2.97 -8.87 -13.79
N LEU A 95 2.62 -8.77 -12.52
CA LEU A 95 1.25 -8.96 -12.05
C LEU A 95 0.28 -8.02 -12.77
N SER A 96 0.63 -6.74 -12.86
CA SER A 96 -0.26 -5.70 -13.38
C SER A 96 -0.41 -5.74 -14.91
N LEU A 97 0.63 -6.11 -15.67
CA LEU A 97 0.60 -6.08 -17.14
C LEU A 97 0.40 -7.45 -17.78
N LYS A 98 0.88 -8.53 -17.16
CA LYS A 98 0.76 -9.88 -17.71
C LYS A 98 -0.38 -10.66 -17.05
N VAL A 99 -0.43 -10.64 -15.72
CA VAL A 99 -1.31 -11.56 -14.98
C VAL A 99 -2.72 -11.04 -14.90
N VAL A 100 -2.93 -9.76 -14.56
CA VAL A 100 -4.27 -9.16 -14.40
C VAL A 100 -4.43 -7.75 -15.00
N PRO A 101 -4.01 -7.51 -16.27
CA PRO A 101 -4.14 -6.19 -16.89
C PRO A 101 -5.58 -5.70 -16.99
N ASP A 102 -6.53 -6.61 -17.22
CA ASP A 102 -7.97 -6.36 -17.25
C ASP A 102 -8.51 -5.77 -15.94
N LEU A 103 -8.03 -6.24 -14.79
CA LEU A 103 -8.46 -5.72 -13.48
C LEU A 103 -7.97 -4.29 -13.25
N VAL A 104 -6.69 -4.03 -13.57
CA VAL A 104 -6.11 -2.69 -13.44
C VAL A 104 -6.80 -1.72 -14.41
N ILE A 105 -7.09 -2.14 -15.65
CA ILE A 105 -7.87 -1.37 -16.62
C ILE A 105 -9.28 -1.09 -16.10
N LYS A 106 -9.95 -2.09 -15.51
CA LYS A 106 -11.30 -1.92 -14.94
C LYS A 106 -11.32 -0.91 -13.80
N ARG A 107 -10.23 -0.81 -13.01
CA ARG A 107 -10.13 0.13 -11.89
C ARG A 107 -9.70 1.54 -12.30
N TYR A 108 -8.70 1.68 -13.19
CA TYR A 108 -8.04 2.96 -13.50
C TYR A 108 -8.00 3.35 -14.98
N GLY A 109 -8.51 2.50 -15.87
CA GLY A 109 -8.33 2.64 -17.32
C GLY A 109 -6.89 2.43 -17.76
N LEU A 110 -6.56 2.88 -18.98
CA LEU A 110 -5.20 2.80 -19.54
C LEU A 110 -4.34 3.98 -19.11
N LYS A 111 -4.00 4.03 -17.81
CA LYS A 111 -3.10 5.02 -17.23
C LYS A 111 -1.80 4.35 -16.77
N PRO A 112 -0.66 4.56 -17.46
CA PRO A 112 0.56 3.76 -17.26
C PRO A 112 1.14 3.84 -15.84
N GLU A 113 0.83 4.91 -15.09
CA GLU A 113 1.25 5.11 -13.70
C GLU A 113 0.74 3.98 -12.78
N HIS A 114 -0.44 3.43 -13.06
CA HIS A 114 -1.06 2.38 -12.23
C HIS A 114 -0.57 0.97 -12.56
N PHE A 115 0.21 0.81 -13.62
CA PHE A 115 0.71 -0.49 -14.08
C PHE A 115 2.21 -0.64 -13.86
N TYR A 116 2.99 0.37 -14.26
CA TYR A 116 4.45 0.21 -14.31
C TYR A 116 5.30 1.48 -14.22
N LYS A 117 4.77 2.63 -14.66
CA LYS A 117 5.59 3.82 -14.92
C LYS A 117 6.12 4.49 -13.65
N MET A 118 5.33 4.47 -12.58
CA MET A 118 5.69 5.05 -11.29
C MET A 118 5.55 3.98 -10.23
N SER A 119 6.68 3.49 -9.69
CA SER A 119 6.73 2.45 -8.64
C SER A 119 5.69 2.66 -7.54
N LYS A 120 5.64 3.89 -7.02
CA LYS A 120 4.75 4.33 -5.92
C LYS A 120 3.28 4.45 -6.29
N ARG A 121 2.92 4.25 -7.56
CA ARG A 121 1.54 4.35 -8.07
C ARG A 121 1.03 3.07 -8.69
N ILE A 122 1.87 2.03 -8.79
CA ILE A 122 1.43 0.70 -9.22
C ILE A 122 0.36 0.24 -8.24
N TRP A 123 -0.87 0.10 -8.73
CA TRP A 123 -2.03 -0.01 -7.85
C TRP A 123 -1.99 -1.28 -6.98
N LEU A 124 -1.69 -2.44 -7.58
CA LEU A 124 -1.57 -3.71 -6.84
C LEU A 124 -0.49 -3.67 -5.75
N LYS A 125 0.63 -3.00 -6.04
CA LYS A 125 1.70 -2.78 -5.05
C LYS A 125 1.18 -1.94 -3.88
N ASN A 126 0.52 -0.84 -4.20
CA ASN A 126 0.05 0.11 -3.21
C ASN A 126 -0.99 -0.51 -2.27
N ILE A 127 -1.99 -1.22 -2.80
CA ILE A 127 -3.00 -1.86 -1.95
C ILE A 127 -2.41 -2.98 -1.10
N TRP A 128 -1.43 -3.74 -1.62
CA TRP A 128 -0.80 -4.78 -0.83
C TRP A 128 0.03 -4.20 0.32
N TRP A 129 0.87 -3.20 0.04
CA TRP A 129 1.67 -2.54 1.08
C TRP A 129 0.76 -1.85 2.08
N TYR A 130 -0.32 -1.26 1.62
CA TYR A 130 -1.31 -0.67 2.48
C TYR A 130 -1.83 -1.67 3.53
N ILE A 131 -2.28 -2.85 3.11
CA ILE A 131 -2.73 -3.87 4.05
C ILE A 131 -1.58 -4.39 4.89
N ARG A 132 -0.40 -4.61 4.32
CA ARG A 132 0.76 -5.10 5.07
C ARG A 132 1.12 -4.20 6.24
N LEU A 133 1.09 -2.88 6.05
CA LEU A 133 1.42 -1.91 7.10
C LEU A 133 0.31 -1.80 8.13
N ALA A 134 -0.92 -2.14 7.79
CA ALA A 134 -2.07 -2.10 8.71
C ALA A 134 -2.45 -3.48 9.29
N TRP A 135 -1.71 -4.54 8.97
CA TRP A 135 -2.12 -5.90 9.28
C TRP A 135 -2.07 -6.19 10.78
N GLU A 136 -3.23 -6.33 11.41
CA GLU A 136 -3.39 -6.64 12.84
C GLU A 136 -3.41 -8.16 13.13
N GLY A 137 -3.03 -8.99 12.16
CA GLY A 137 -3.04 -10.45 12.29
C GLY A 137 -4.30 -11.13 11.75
N ASN A 138 -5.41 -10.39 11.58
CA ASN A 138 -6.63 -10.88 10.92
C ASN A 138 -7.32 -9.78 10.11
N ALA A 139 -8.23 -10.21 9.23
CA ALA A 139 -8.95 -9.35 8.31
C ALA A 139 -9.87 -8.35 9.03
N GLU A 140 -10.56 -8.79 10.08
CA GLU A 140 -11.56 -8.01 10.82
C GLU A 140 -10.92 -6.84 11.56
N GLU A 141 -9.87 -7.09 12.34
CA GLU A 141 -9.14 -6.05 13.06
C GLU A 141 -8.45 -5.09 12.10
N THR A 142 -7.86 -5.61 11.02
CA THR A 142 -7.28 -4.77 9.97
C THR A 142 -8.34 -3.87 9.36
N LYS A 143 -9.53 -4.39 9.01
CA LYS A 143 -10.64 -3.59 8.46
C LYS A 143 -11.12 -2.53 9.47
N ARG A 144 -11.20 -2.86 10.77
CA ARG A 144 -11.53 -1.91 11.86
C ARG A 144 -10.51 -0.79 12.01
N LEU A 145 -9.22 -1.09 11.89
CA LEU A 145 -8.17 -0.09 11.90
C LEU A 145 -8.30 0.82 10.68
N LEU A 146 -8.47 0.23 9.49
CA LEU A 146 -8.50 0.95 8.23
C LEU A 146 -9.76 1.80 8.02
N SER A 147 -10.90 1.44 8.61
CA SER A 147 -12.11 2.27 8.56
C SER A 147 -11.94 3.64 9.22
N LYS A 148 -10.86 3.84 9.98
CA LYS A 148 -10.52 5.10 10.64
C LYS A 148 -9.79 6.10 9.71
N TYR A 149 -9.39 5.68 8.52
CA TYR A 149 -8.62 6.51 7.58
C TYR A 149 -9.32 6.73 6.25
N SER A 150 -8.90 7.79 5.56
CA SER A 150 -9.24 8.04 4.15
C SER A 150 -8.15 7.53 3.22
N THR A 151 -8.50 7.30 1.94
CA THR A 151 -7.57 6.98 0.85
C THR A 151 -6.32 7.87 0.83
N ASP A 152 -6.46 9.17 1.08
CA ASP A 152 -5.34 10.12 1.06
C ASP A 152 -4.36 9.95 2.24
N THR A 153 -4.86 9.52 3.40
CA THR A 153 -4.02 9.26 4.58
C THR A 153 -3.06 8.11 4.29
N ILE A 154 -3.55 7.15 3.52
CA ILE A 154 -2.86 5.91 3.17
C ILE A 154 -1.84 6.14 2.07
N LEU A 155 -2.22 6.90 1.04
CA LEU A 155 -1.29 7.30 -0.01
C LEU A 155 -0.07 8.02 0.59
N GLN A 156 -0.27 8.85 1.62
CA GLN A 156 0.87 9.50 2.29
C GLN A 156 1.82 8.53 2.98
N LEU A 157 1.34 7.41 3.50
CA LEU A 157 2.20 6.38 4.10
C LEU A 157 2.92 5.58 3.02
N VAL A 158 2.17 5.10 2.02
CA VAL A 158 2.70 4.23 0.95
C VAL A 158 3.67 4.98 0.03
N GLU A 159 3.43 6.25 -0.30
CA GLU A 159 4.28 7.00 -1.23
C GLU A 159 5.59 7.53 -0.60
N ARG A 160 5.68 7.62 0.73
CA ARG A 160 6.81 8.29 1.40
C ARG A 160 7.94 7.39 1.85
N SER A 161 7.75 6.08 1.82
CA SER A 161 8.74 5.11 2.30
C SER A 161 10.04 5.02 1.50
N GLY A 162 10.26 5.83 0.46
CA GLY A 162 11.57 6.04 -0.18
C GLY A 162 12.34 4.77 -0.55
N LEU A 163 13.16 4.27 0.38
CA LEU A 163 14.06 3.12 0.28
C LEU A 163 13.47 1.80 0.81
N GLY A 164 12.32 1.81 1.49
CA GLY A 164 11.67 0.64 2.08
C GLY A 164 10.76 0.98 3.25
N TYR A 165 9.91 0.03 3.66
CA TYR A 165 9.01 0.22 4.80
C TYR A 165 9.62 -0.38 6.06
N TYR A 166 9.53 0.36 7.16
CA TYR A 166 9.85 -0.14 8.48
C TYR A 166 8.56 -0.68 9.09
N VAL A 167 8.16 -1.89 8.67
CA VAL A 167 6.82 -2.42 8.91
C VAL A 167 6.35 -2.29 10.36
N SER A 168 7.20 -2.60 11.36
CA SER A 168 6.83 -2.47 12.78
C SER A 168 6.56 -1.02 13.19
N VAL A 169 7.41 -0.07 12.78
CA VAL A 169 7.28 1.35 13.09
C VAL A 169 6.09 1.96 12.35
N ASP A 170 5.98 1.71 11.04
CA ASP A 170 4.89 2.24 10.20
C ASP A 170 3.53 1.72 10.69
N HIS A 171 3.46 0.46 11.11
CA HIS A 171 2.27 -0.14 11.70
C HIS A 171 1.89 0.50 13.04
N GLU A 172 2.86 0.69 13.94
CA GLU A 172 2.60 1.32 15.24
C GLU A 172 2.21 2.80 15.09
N ILE A 173 2.79 3.52 14.11
CA ILE A 173 2.35 4.87 13.73
C ILE A 173 0.88 4.85 13.31
N LEU A 174 0.47 3.91 12.44
CA LEU A 174 -0.93 3.76 12.06
C LEU A 174 -1.80 3.54 13.30
N LYS A 175 -1.49 2.55 14.14
CA LYS A 175 -2.26 2.26 15.35
C LYS A 175 -2.45 3.49 16.24
N LYS A 176 -1.36 4.24 16.49
CA LYS A 176 -1.42 5.48 17.27
C LYS A 176 -2.33 6.52 16.62
N LEU A 177 -2.25 6.73 15.30
CA LEU A 177 -3.17 7.60 14.56
C LEU A 177 -4.63 7.15 14.67
N GLY A 178 -4.85 5.84 14.71
CA GLY A 178 -6.19 5.25 14.84
C GLY A 178 -6.88 5.62 16.14
N ASN A 179 -6.12 5.98 17.17
CA ASN A 179 -6.62 6.31 18.51
C ASN A 179 -6.76 7.83 18.76
N ILE A 180 -6.40 8.67 17.79
CA ILE A 180 -6.60 10.12 17.90
C ILE A 180 -8.08 10.44 17.66
N GLU A 181 -8.71 11.10 18.64
CA GLU A 181 -10.11 11.53 18.58
C GLU A 181 -10.31 12.72 17.61
N ASP A 182 -9.46 13.75 17.70
CA ASP A 182 -9.50 14.88 16.77
C ASP A 182 -8.96 14.51 15.37
N ARG A 183 -9.89 14.23 14.46
CA ARG A 183 -9.60 13.87 13.07
C ARG A 183 -9.26 15.05 12.18
N SER A 184 -9.54 16.30 12.59
CA SER A 184 -9.39 17.49 11.73
C SER A 184 -7.96 17.67 11.22
N ASN A 185 -6.99 17.29 12.06
CA ASN A 185 -5.57 17.51 11.82
C ASN A 185 -4.77 16.23 11.53
N LEU A 186 -5.43 15.07 11.39
CA LEU A 186 -4.77 13.76 11.29
C LEU A 186 -3.72 13.70 10.18
N ARG A 187 -4.03 14.28 9.01
CA ARG A 187 -3.11 14.34 7.86
C ARG A 187 -1.85 15.16 8.17
N SER A 188 -2.02 16.28 8.86
CA SER A 188 -0.92 17.16 9.24
C SER A 188 -0.02 16.45 10.25
N VAL A 189 -0.62 15.85 11.29
CA VAL A 189 0.09 15.04 12.30
C VAL A 189 0.86 13.90 11.64
N LEU A 190 0.21 13.08 10.80
CA LEU A 190 0.88 12.01 10.06
C LEU A 190 2.05 12.54 9.23
N ARG A 191 1.87 13.68 8.54
CA ARG A 191 2.94 14.28 7.73
C ARG A 191 4.15 14.66 8.59
N PHE A 192 3.94 15.23 9.77
CA PHE A 192 5.02 15.62 10.68
C PHE A 192 5.69 14.40 11.33
N VAL A 193 4.91 13.45 11.84
CA VAL A 193 5.41 12.21 12.41
C VAL A 193 6.29 11.46 11.41
N LEU A 194 5.87 11.32 10.14
CA LEU A 194 6.68 10.66 9.12
C LEU A 194 7.99 11.41 8.79
N LYS A 195 7.99 12.75 8.83
CA LYS A 195 9.20 13.55 8.64
C LYS A 195 10.16 13.35 9.82
N LEU A 196 9.64 13.43 11.04
CA LEU A 196 10.42 13.25 12.25
C LEU A 196 11.00 11.83 12.33
N ASN A 197 10.18 10.81 12.02
CA ASN A 197 10.63 9.43 11.90
C ASN A 197 11.81 9.28 10.93
N THR A 198 11.72 9.92 9.75
CA THR A 198 12.81 9.90 8.76
C THR A 198 14.10 10.51 9.33
N ALA A 199 14.00 11.60 10.10
CA ALA A 199 15.15 12.22 10.73
C ALA A 199 15.73 11.36 11.86
N TRP A 200 14.88 10.81 12.72
CA TRP A 200 15.29 10.00 13.88
C TRP A 200 15.89 8.66 13.48
N LEU A 201 15.39 8.01 12.43
CA LEU A 201 15.96 6.75 11.92
C LEU A 201 17.43 6.86 11.49
N ALA A 202 17.96 8.07 11.27
CA ALA A 202 19.38 8.28 10.98
C ALA A 202 20.30 8.10 12.20
N THR A 203 19.77 8.27 13.41
CA THR A 203 20.54 8.28 14.67
C THR A 203 20.01 7.30 15.71
N THR A 204 18.79 6.82 15.54
CA THR A 204 18.04 6.07 16.54
C THR A 204 17.53 4.77 15.94
N SER A 205 17.79 3.66 16.62
CA SER A 205 17.23 2.36 16.28
C SER A 205 15.95 2.13 17.10
N PRO A 206 14.76 2.08 16.48
CA PRO A 206 13.48 1.97 17.21
C PRO A 206 13.39 0.75 18.14
N GLU A 207 14.01 -0.38 17.79
CA GLU A 207 14.04 -1.59 18.62
C GLU A 207 14.83 -1.42 19.91
N LEU A 208 15.82 -0.53 19.90
CA LEU A 208 16.70 -0.28 21.04
C LEU A 208 16.28 0.96 21.84
N TYR A 209 15.17 1.60 21.43
CA TYR A 209 14.60 2.73 22.14
C TYR A 209 13.97 2.28 23.47
N GLU A 210 13.86 3.20 24.43
CA GLU A 210 13.18 2.91 25.69
C GLU A 210 11.70 2.59 25.40
N GLY A 211 11.24 1.42 25.85
CA GLY A 211 9.89 0.92 25.48
C GLY A 211 9.80 0.37 24.04
N GLY A 212 10.92 0.17 23.36
CA GLY A 212 11.00 -0.39 22.01
C GLY A 212 10.28 0.47 20.96
N VAL A 213 9.77 -0.18 19.91
CA VAL A 213 9.06 0.51 18.81
C VAL A 213 7.87 1.33 19.32
N GLN A 214 7.17 0.87 20.35
CA GLN A 214 6.01 1.57 20.92
C GLN A 214 6.42 2.85 21.62
N GLY A 215 7.47 2.80 22.46
CA GLY A 215 8.03 3.99 23.11
C GLY A 215 8.58 4.99 22.08
N TYR A 216 9.31 4.49 21.08
CA TYR A 216 9.82 5.31 19.98
C TYR A 216 8.69 6.07 19.26
N VAL A 217 7.60 5.36 18.89
CA VAL A 217 6.47 6.00 18.22
C VAL A 217 5.73 6.94 19.17
N ALA A 218 5.56 6.61 20.45
CA ALA A 218 4.93 7.52 21.42
C ALA A 218 5.65 8.88 21.46
N ASP A 219 6.97 8.86 21.57
CA ASP A 219 7.79 10.07 21.62
C ASP A 219 7.74 10.89 20.33
N LEU A 220 7.65 10.24 19.15
CA LEU A 220 7.44 10.95 17.89
C LEU A 220 6.15 11.80 17.93
N PHE A 221 5.06 11.25 18.48
CA PHE A 221 3.81 11.99 18.59
C PHE A 221 3.90 13.09 19.64
N ASP A 222 4.52 12.82 20.78
CA ASP A 222 4.65 13.79 21.87
C ASP A 222 5.45 15.03 21.44
N VAL A 223 6.51 14.85 20.65
CA VAL A 223 7.25 15.96 20.02
C VAL A 223 6.34 16.76 19.10
N VAL A 224 5.60 16.11 18.20
CA VAL A 224 4.72 16.79 17.24
C VAL A 224 3.58 17.55 17.93
N TYR A 225 3.04 17.03 19.03
CA TYR A 225 1.98 17.71 19.78
C TYR A 225 2.51 18.89 20.60
N ARG A 226 3.65 18.73 21.28
CA ARG A 226 4.31 19.83 22.01
C ARG A 226 4.67 20.99 21.09
N GLU A 227 5.24 20.70 19.91
CA GLU A 227 5.56 21.76 18.93
C GLU A 227 4.32 22.48 18.40
N LYS A 228 3.17 21.81 18.31
CA LYS A 228 1.91 22.45 17.94
C LYS A 228 1.37 23.37 19.04
N ASP A 229 1.44 22.94 20.29
CA ASP A 229 0.94 23.72 21.42
C ASP A 229 1.83 24.94 21.70
N GLU A 230 3.13 24.84 21.42
CA GLU A 230 4.09 25.93 21.63
C GLU A 230 4.18 26.93 20.45
N ASN A 231 3.82 26.53 19.21
CA ASN A 231 4.14 27.31 18.01
C ASN A 231 3.10 27.24 16.86
N ASP A 232 1.93 27.84 17.06
CA ASP A 232 0.93 27.99 15.98
C ASP A 232 1.41 28.92 14.83
N ASP A 233 2.47 29.71 15.04
CA ASP A 233 3.06 30.62 14.03
C ASP A 233 4.37 30.11 13.38
N ILE A 234 5.24 29.36 14.07
CA ILE A 234 6.57 28.97 13.54
C ILE A 234 6.49 27.79 12.55
N LEU A 235 5.49 26.91 12.69
CA LEU A 235 5.27 25.81 11.74
C LEU A 235 4.91 26.30 10.32
N ARG A 236 4.49 27.56 10.16
CA ARG A 236 4.25 28.20 8.86
C ARG A 236 5.53 28.69 8.18
N GLU A 237 6.61 28.94 8.92
CA GLU A 237 7.88 29.43 8.36
C GLU A 237 8.89 28.29 8.09
N LEU A 238 8.92 27.24 8.91
CA LEU A 238 9.87 26.13 8.75
C LEU A 238 9.58 25.20 7.56
N PHE A 239 8.44 25.35 6.89
CA PHE A 239 8.01 24.47 5.78
C PHE A 239 7.47 25.21 4.55
N LYS A 240 7.96 26.43 4.29
CA LYS A 240 7.97 26.98 2.92
C LYS A 240 9.02 26.28 2.06
#